data_AF-A0A496PB70-F1
#
_entry.id   AF-A0A496PB70-F1
#
_cell.length_a   1.000
_cell.length_b   1.000
_cell.length_c   1.000
_cell.angle_alpha   90.00
_cell.angle_beta   90.00
_cell.angle_gamma   90.00
#
_symmetry.space_group_name_H-M   'P 1'
#
loop_
_entity.id
_entity.type
_entity.pdbx_description
1 polymer ?
#
loop_
_entity_poly.entity_id
_entity_poly.type
_entity_poly.pdbx_seq_one_letter_code
_entity_poly.pdbx_strand_id
1 'polypeptide(L)'
;LMPKDKLNIEDYSNEWHLHHSEEKYLKYVEQVADKVDLENDILEIGDFLLYQFGRCISHGAIYIGNGLVIHAFVDYGVIFSKLEDVIFNDSRGRSRLRAVYRFREEVTP
;
A
#
# COMPACT_ATOMS: atom_id res chain seq x y z
N LEU A 1 -6.94 -18.83 0.70
CA LEU A 1 -5.50 -18.52 0.79
C LEU A 1 -4.95 -18.47 -0.62
N MET A 2 -4.22 -17.41 -0.99
CA MET A 2 -3.69 -17.24 -2.35
C MET A 2 -2.66 -18.34 -2.69
N PRO A 3 -2.69 -18.94 -3.89
CA PRO A 3 -1.68 -19.91 -4.31
C PRO A 3 -0.27 -19.30 -4.33
N LYS A 4 0.74 -20.08 -3.93
CA LYS A 4 2.14 -19.65 -3.79
C LYS A 4 2.72 -19.02 -5.07
N ASP A 5 2.27 -19.47 -6.24
CA ASP A 5 2.82 -19.05 -7.54
C ASP A 5 1.95 -18.04 -8.28
N LYS A 6 0.91 -17.49 -7.63
CA LYS A 6 -0.01 -16.53 -8.26
C LYS A 6 0.62 -15.15 -8.50
N LEU A 7 1.61 -14.78 -7.70
CA LEU A 7 2.42 -13.57 -7.92
C LEU A 7 3.88 -13.95 -8.14
N ASN A 8 4.41 -13.62 -9.31
CA ASN A 8 5.84 -13.69 -9.56
C ASN A 8 6.42 -12.26 -9.45
N ILE A 9 7.01 -11.96 -8.29
CA ILE A 9 7.66 -10.67 -8.03
C ILE A 9 9.10 -10.78 -8.52
N GLU A 10 9.48 -9.93 -9.46
CA GLU A 10 10.87 -9.84 -9.93
C GLU A 10 11.77 -9.39 -8.78
N ASP A 11 12.98 -9.91 -8.70
CA ASP A 11 13.95 -9.45 -7.70
C ASP A 11 14.43 -8.04 -8.09
N TYR A 12 14.12 -7.03 -7.27
CA TYR A 12 14.56 -5.66 -7.47
C TYR A 12 15.06 -5.06 -6.16
N SER A 13 16.13 -4.26 -6.24
CA SER A 13 16.70 -3.58 -5.08
C SER A 13 15.66 -2.69 -4.39
N ASN A 14 15.65 -2.66 -3.06
CA ASN A 14 14.86 -1.71 -2.26
C ASN A 14 15.11 -0.25 -2.67
N GLU A 15 16.30 0.08 -3.20
CA GLU A 15 16.66 1.42 -3.69
C GLU A 15 16.13 1.74 -5.10
N TRP A 16 15.42 0.81 -5.75
CA TRP A 16 14.90 1.01 -7.11
C TRP A 16 14.04 2.28 -7.22
N HIS A 17 13.27 2.61 -6.18
CA HIS A 17 12.42 3.81 -6.12
C HIS A 17 13.20 5.14 -6.10
N LEU A 18 14.51 5.12 -5.87
CA LEU A 18 15.39 6.30 -5.87
C LEU A 18 15.93 6.63 -7.26
N HIS A 19 16.03 5.64 -8.15
CA HIS A 19 16.75 5.76 -9.43
C HIS A 19 15.87 5.59 -10.67
N HIS A 20 14.67 5.01 -10.56
CA HIS A 20 13.79 4.73 -11.70
C HIS A 20 12.33 5.07 -11.39
N SER A 21 11.63 5.67 -12.35
CA SER A 21 10.26 6.20 -12.21
C SER A 21 9.16 5.15 -12.41
N GLU A 22 9.51 3.87 -12.51
CA GLU A 22 8.55 2.81 -12.82
C GLU A 22 7.84 2.32 -11.55
N GLU A 23 6.50 2.32 -11.56
CA GLU A 23 5.67 1.94 -10.41
C GLU A 23 5.58 0.41 -10.25
N LYS A 24 6.70 -0.22 -9.87
CA LYS A 24 6.77 -1.68 -9.68
C LYS A 24 5.83 -2.19 -8.59
N TYR A 25 5.75 -1.48 -7.46
CA TYR A 25 4.90 -1.88 -6.34
C TYR A 25 3.42 -1.83 -6.72
N LEU A 26 2.97 -0.73 -7.35
CA LEU A 26 1.59 -0.60 -7.82
C LEU A 26 1.22 -1.70 -8.81
N LYS A 27 2.10 -1.97 -9.79
CA LYS A 27 1.91 -3.03 -10.80
C LYS A 27 1.59 -4.39 -10.19
N TYR A 28 2.17 -4.73 -9.04
CA TYR A 28 1.89 -6.00 -8.35
C TYR A 28 0.59 -5.96 -7.54
N VAL A 29 0.30 -4.83 -6.88
CA VAL A 29 -0.96 -4.67 -6.14
C VAL A 29 -2.17 -4.78 -7.08
N GLU A 30 -2.12 -4.15 -8.26
CA GLU A 30 -3.20 -4.17 -9.25
C GLU A 30 -3.53 -5.56 -9.81
N GLN A 31 -2.60 -6.52 -9.71
CA GLN A 31 -2.86 -7.90 -10.14
C GLN A 31 -3.80 -8.65 -9.20
N VAL A 32 -3.85 -8.25 -7.92
CA VAL A 32 -4.59 -8.97 -6.87
C VAL A 32 -5.63 -8.13 -6.16
N ALA A 33 -5.68 -6.83 -6.42
CA ALA A 33 -6.57 -5.92 -5.74
C ALA A 33 -7.19 -4.93 -6.73
N ASP A 34 -8.40 -4.50 -6.41
CA ASP A 34 -9.14 -3.50 -7.17
C ASP A 34 -9.05 -2.15 -6.45
N LYS A 35 -8.95 -1.07 -7.22
CA LYS A 35 -8.88 0.28 -6.65
C LYS A 35 -10.22 0.63 -6.00
N VAL A 36 -10.16 1.12 -4.77
CA VAL A 36 -11.33 1.60 -4.02
C VAL A 36 -11.63 3.04 -4.42
N ASP A 37 -12.90 3.32 -4.67
CA ASP A 37 -13.35 4.68 -4.96
C ASP A 37 -13.73 5.39 -3.66
N LEU A 38 -12.76 6.09 -3.05
CA LEU A 38 -12.97 6.76 -1.76
C LEU A 38 -14.01 7.90 -1.78
N GLU A 39 -14.50 8.31 -2.96
CA GLU A 39 -15.63 9.25 -3.04
C GLU A 39 -16.98 8.54 -2.79
N ASN A 40 -17.07 7.25 -3.11
CA ASN A 40 -18.30 6.47 -3.08
C ASN A 40 -18.27 5.31 -2.07
N ASP A 41 -17.09 4.86 -1.66
CA ASP A 41 -16.84 3.73 -0.78
C ASP A 41 -16.26 4.16 0.57
N ILE A 42 -16.44 3.30 1.58
CA ILE A 42 -15.85 3.45 2.91
C ILE A 42 -14.64 2.52 3.00
N LEU A 43 -13.60 2.96 3.71
CA LEU A 43 -12.42 2.16 4.01
C LEU A 43 -12.80 0.93 4.86
N GLU A 44 -12.40 -0.26 4.41
CA GLU A 44 -12.69 -1.54 5.05
C GLU A 44 -11.43 -2.22 5.57
N ILE A 45 -11.59 -3.01 6.64
CA ILE A 45 -10.49 -3.78 7.23
C ILE A 45 -9.90 -4.69 6.16
N GLY A 46 -8.59 -4.60 5.96
CA GLY A 46 -7.86 -5.31 4.92
C GLY A 46 -7.52 -4.45 3.69
N ASP A 47 -8.09 -3.26 3.56
CA ASP A 47 -7.74 -2.34 2.47
C ASP A 47 -6.25 -1.93 2.54
N PHE A 48 -5.62 -1.87 1.37
CA PHE A 48 -4.23 -1.47 1.19
C PHE A 48 -4.15 0.02 0.89
N LEU A 49 -3.55 0.77 1.81
CA LEU A 49 -3.25 2.19 1.63
C LEU A 49 -1.86 2.33 1.02
N LEU A 50 -1.80 2.93 -0.17
CA LEU A 50 -0.56 3.08 -0.91
C LEU A 50 -0.06 4.53 -0.87
N TYR A 51 1.17 4.71 -0.39
CA TYR A 51 1.78 6.01 -0.15
C TYR A 51 2.98 6.25 -1.08
N GLN A 52 3.14 7.49 -1.51
CA GLN A 52 4.28 7.93 -2.32
C GLN A 52 5.40 8.49 -1.43
N PHE A 53 6.53 7.79 -1.41
CA PHE A 53 7.79 8.28 -0.86
C PHE A 53 8.78 8.51 -2.00
N GLY A 54 9.15 9.77 -2.22
CA GLY A 54 9.97 10.17 -3.36
C GLY A 54 9.13 10.31 -4.64
N ARG A 55 9.54 9.63 -5.72
CA ARG A 55 8.96 9.82 -7.06
C ARG A 55 7.84 8.85 -7.43
N CYS A 56 7.71 7.73 -6.73
CA CYS A 56 6.73 6.69 -7.03
C CYS A 56 6.09 6.12 -5.76
N ILE A 57 4.97 5.42 -5.93
CA ILE A 57 4.35 4.64 -4.86
C ILE A 57 5.31 3.52 -4.45
N SER A 58 5.73 3.54 -3.19
CA SER A 58 6.77 2.64 -2.67
C SER A 58 6.48 2.11 -1.27
N HIS A 59 5.40 2.57 -0.63
CA HIS A 59 5.06 2.20 0.73
C HIS A 59 3.60 1.80 0.83
N GLY A 60 3.33 0.71 1.54
CA GLY A 60 1.99 0.18 1.75
C GLY A 60 1.67 0.04 3.24
N ALA A 61 0.42 0.25 3.59
CA ALA A 61 -0.13 -0.05 4.91
C ALA A 61 -1.45 -0.81 4.76
N ILE A 62 -1.78 -1.67 5.73
CA ILE A 62 -3.04 -2.42 5.73
C ILE A 62 -3.94 -1.81 6.80
N TYR A 63 -5.15 -1.42 6.41
CA TYR A 63 -6.14 -0.90 7.35
C TYR A 63 -6.67 -2.02 8.26
N ILE A 64 -6.70 -1.73 9.56
CA ILE A 64 -7.16 -2.68 10.59
C ILE A 64 -8.37 -2.16 11.38
N GLY A 65 -9.01 -1.09 10.90
CA GLY A 65 -10.17 -0.48 11.55
C GLY A 65 -9.81 0.67 12.49
N ASN A 66 -10.82 1.45 12.88
CA ASN A 66 -10.71 2.55 13.86
C ASN A 66 -9.59 3.57 13.56
N GLY A 67 -9.35 3.87 12.28
CA GLY A 67 -8.29 4.81 11.89
C GLY A 67 -6.86 4.29 12.11
N LEU A 68 -6.69 2.97 12.29
CA LEU A 68 -5.40 2.34 12.49
C LEU A 68 -4.95 1.54 11.26
N VAL A 69 -3.64 1.50 11.07
CA VAL A 69 -2.98 0.68 10.06
C VAL A 69 -1.83 -0.11 10.67
N ILE A 70 -1.51 -1.23 10.04
CA ILE A 70 -0.27 -1.98 10.26
C ILE A 70 0.61 -1.85 9.01
N HIS A 71 1.88 -1.53 9.19
CA HIS A 71 2.83 -1.44 8.08
C HIS A 71 4.26 -1.69 8.53
N ALA A 72 5.13 -2.04 7.57
CA ALA A 72 6.56 -2.07 7.80
C ALA A 72 7.11 -0.64 7.75
N PHE A 73 8.05 -0.32 8.63
CA PHE A 73 8.75 0.96 8.66
C PHE A 73 10.25 0.70 8.85
N VAL A 74 11.08 1.44 8.10
CA VAL A 74 12.54 1.31 8.14
C VAL A 74 13.01 1.50 9.59
N ASP A 75 13.95 0.67 10.04
CA ASP A 75 14.52 0.62 11.40
C ASP A 75 13.61 0.09 12.52
N TYR A 76 12.29 0.00 12.30
CA TYR A 76 11.33 -0.44 13.33
C TYR A 76 10.62 -1.76 13.02
N GLY A 77 10.71 -2.24 11.78
CA GLY A 77 10.00 -3.45 11.36
C GLY A 77 8.50 -3.20 11.24
N VAL A 78 7.65 -4.13 11.69
CA VAL A 78 6.19 -4.00 11.59
C VAL A 78 5.63 -3.26 12.79
N ILE A 79 4.93 -2.14 12.53
CA ILE A 79 4.38 -1.26 13.56
C ILE A 79 2.90 -0.96 13.31
N PHE A 80 2.23 -0.51 14.37
CA PHE A 80 0.91 0.11 14.29
C PHE A 80 1.06 1.63 14.19
N SER A 81 0.21 2.27 13.40
CA SER A 81 0.16 3.72 13.29
C SER A 81 -1.26 4.19 13.05
N LYS A 82 -1.56 5.44 13.41
CA LYS A 82 -2.82 6.09 13.05
C LYS A 82 -2.72 6.65 11.64
N LEU A 83 -3.85 6.72 10.93
CA LEU A 83 -3.92 7.33 9.60
C LEU A 83 -3.45 8.79 9.60
N GLU A 84 -3.65 9.50 10.71
CA GLU A 84 -3.24 10.90 10.85
C GLU A 84 -1.78 11.09 11.27
N ASP A 85 -1.03 10.02 11.52
CA ASP A 85 0.35 10.13 11.98
C ASP A 85 1.22 10.83 10.93
N VAL A 86 2.11 11.70 11.41
CA VAL A 86 2.96 12.57 10.58
C VAL A 86 3.85 11.81 9.61
N ILE A 87 4.10 10.52 9.85
CA ILE A 87 4.86 9.63 8.97
C ILE A 87 4.23 9.50 7.57
N PHE A 88 2.91 9.66 7.49
CA PHE A 88 2.15 9.60 6.23
C PHE A 88 2.05 10.94 5.52
N ASN A 89 2.65 12.00 6.07
CA ASN A 89 2.67 13.33 5.50
C ASN A 89 4.03 13.69 4.91
N ASP A 90 4.03 14.58 3.91
CA ASP A 90 5.25 15.18 3.40
C ASP A 90 5.78 16.29 4.33
N SER A 91 6.95 16.84 4.01
CA SER A 91 7.56 17.92 4.80
C SER A 91 6.73 19.21 4.84
N ARG A 92 5.67 19.31 4.03
CA ARG A 92 4.71 20.42 4.01
C ARG A 92 3.39 20.04 4.68
N GLY A 93 3.30 18.88 5.32
CA GLY A 93 2.11 18.39 6.00
C GLY A 93 1.02 17.82 5.08
N ARG A 94 1.31 17.60 3.79
CA ARG A 94 0.34 17.05 2.83
C ARG A 94 0.39 15.53 2.87
N SER A 95 -0.77 14.88 2.82
CA SER A 95 -0.84 13.41 2.77
C SER A 95 -0.05 12.85 1.58
N ARG A 96 0.70 11.77 1.86
CA ARG A 96 1.41 10.96 0.88
C ARG A 96 0.53 9.88 0.26
N LEU A 97 -0.69 9.69 0.77
CA LEU A 97 -1.63 8.70 0.25
C LEU A 97 -1.95 9.02 -1.21
N ARG A 98 -1.90 7.98 -2.07
CA ARG A 98 -2.19 8.10 -3.49
C ARG A 98 -3.37 7.27 -3.95
N ALA A 99 -3.52 6.09 -3.37
CA ALA A 99 -4.61 5.19 -3.72
C ALA A 99 -4.88 4.22 -2.58
N VAL A 100 -6.09 3.69 -2.59
CA VAL A 100 -6.53 2.58 -1.74
C VAL A 100 -6.94 1.43 -2.65
N TYR A 101 -6.53 0.23 -2.31
CA TYR A 101 -6.83 -0.99 -3.06
C TYR A 101 -7.42 -2.04 -2.13
N ARG A 102 -8.46 -2.73 -2.58
CA ARG A 102 -9.11 -3.82 -1.86
C ARG A 102 -8.77 -5.14 -2.50
N PHE A 103 -8.32 -6.10 -1.68
CA PHE A 103 -7.98 -7.43 -2.17
C PHE A 103 -9.17 -8.07 -2.88
N ARG A 104 -8.95 -8.57 -4.10
CA ARG A 104 -9.97 -9.25 -4.89
C ARG A 104 -10.11 -10.68 -4.35
N GLU A 105 -11.22 -10.94 -3.66
CA GLU A 105 -11.55 -12.31 -3.27
C GLU A 105 -11.71 -13.17 -4.54
N GLU A 106 -10.99 -14.29 -4.60
CA GLU A 106 -11.27 -15.30 -5.62
C GLU A 106 -12.60 -15.97 -5.28
N VAL A 107 -13.62 -15.74 -6.10
CA VAL A 107 -14.85 -16.53 -6.08
C VAL A 107 -14.45 -17.95 -6.45
N THR A 108 -14.33 -18.81 -5.44
CA THR A 108 -14.18 -20.24 -5.68
C THR A 108 -15.58 -20.75 -6.05
N PRO A 109 -15.79 -21.37 -7.23
CA PRO A 109 -17.10 -21.88 -7.63
C PRO A 109 -17.61 -23.02 -6.75
#